data_AF-A0A3A6PEM6-F1
#
_entry.id   AF-A0A3A6PEM6-F1
#
_cell.length_a   1.000
_cell.length_b   1.000
_cell.length_c   1.000
_cell.angle_alpha   90.00
_cell.angle_beta   90.00
_cell.angle_gamma   90.00
#
_symmetry.space_group_name_H-M   'P 1'
#
loop_
_entity.id
_entity.type
_entity.pdbx_description
1 polymer ?
#
loop_
_entity_poly.entity_id
_entity_poly.type
_entity_poly.pdbx_seq_one_letter_code
_entity_poly.pdbx_strand_id
1 'polypeptide(L)'
;MPVSHLQADLFGLLSPRLLLSTLFAEFLGLLYSRQLLSTLYAEFLGLLHSRQLVSTLYAEFLGLLHPRLLLSTLYAEFLGLLYSRQLLSTLYAEFLGLLHSRQLVYTLYAEFLGLQHSGLLLSTLYAEFLGLLYSRLLVSTLYAEFLGLLHSRQLLSTLYAEFLGLLHSRQLVSTLYAEFLDLQLSPCARTHGNPWMCKG
;
A
#
# COMPACT_ATOMS: atom_id res chain seq x y z
N MET A 1 -25.13 -20.41 6.88
CA MET A 1 -25.05 -18.94 7.00
C MET A 1 -25.34 -18.38 5.62
N PRO A 2 -26.30 -17.46 5.43
CA PRO A 2 -26.67 -17.02 4.09
C PRO A 2 -25.57 -16.11 3.53
N VAL A 3 -25.11 -16.41 2.32
CA VAL A 3 -24.37 -15.46 1.48
C VAL A 3 -25.40 -14.42 1.03
N SER A 4 -25.20 -13.16 1.35
CA SER A 4 -26.06 -12.09 0.85
C SER A 4 -25.48 -11.56 -0.45
N HIS A 5 -26.18 -11.77 -1.56
CA HIS A 5 -25.95 -11.04 -2.80
C HIS A 5 -26.73 -9.73 -2.72
N LEU A 6 -26.02 -8.60 -2.65
CA LEU A 6 -26.63 -7.27 -2.65
C LEU A 6 -26.53 -6.72 -4.07
N GLN A 7 -27.67 -6.61 -4.75
CA GLN A 7 -27.82 -6.15 -6.13
C GLN A 7 -28.53 -4.78 -6.23
N ALA A 8 -28.84 -4.14 -5.10
CA ALA A 8 -29.45 -2.81 -5.07
C ALA A 8 -28.50 -1.82 -4.41
N ASP A 9 -28.51 -0.57 -4.89
CA ASP A 9 -27.71 0.50 -4.33
C ASP A 9 -28.05 0.67 -2.85
N LEU A 10 -27.00 0.73 -2.03
CA LEU A 10 -27.15 0.71 -0.60
C LEU A 10 -26.64 2.01 -0.01
N PHE A 11 -27.58 2.78 0.52
CA PHE A 11 -27.34 4.06 1.16
C PHE A 11 -27.45 3.92 2.69
N GLY A 12 -26.42 4.37 3.41
CA GLY A 12 -26.49 4.56 4.86
C GLY A 12 -25.53 3.69 5.68
N LEU A 13 -25.97 3.31 6.90
CA LEU A 13 -25.12 2.67 7.90
C LEU A 13 -25.42 1.17 8.01
N LEU A 14 -24.41 0.34 7.74
CA LEU A 14 -24.43 -1.10 7.98
C LEU A 14 -23.54 -1.43 9.18
N SER A 15 -24.09 -2.12 10.19
CA SER A 15 -23.35 -2.55 11.38
C SER A 15 -23.42 -4.05 11.72
N PRO A 16 -23.33 -4.98 10.74
CA PRO A 16 -23.40 -6.40 11.03
C PRO A 16 -22.17 -6.90 11.81
N ARG A 17 -22.38 -7.91 12.66
CA ARG A 17 -21.26 -8.58 13.35
C ARG A 17 -20.35 -9.30 12.37
N LEU A 18 -20.95 -10.08 11.47
CA LEU A 18 -20.29 -10.83 10.41
C LEU A 18 -20.97 -10.46 9.10
N LEU A 19 -20.17 -10.08 8.11
CA LEU A 19 -20.66 -9.76 6.76
C LEU A 19 -19.92 -10.65 5.78
N LEU A 20 -20.67 -11.51 5.09
CA LEU A 20 -20.19 -12.28 3.96
C LEU A 20 -21.06 -11.94 2.74
N SER A 21 -20.52 -11.11 1.85
CA SER A 21 -21.28 -10.59 0.72
C SER A 21 -20.46 -10.56 -0.55
N THR A 22 -21.15 -10.76 -1.66
CA THR A 22 -20.69 -10.19 -2.93
C THR A 22 -21.60 -9.00 -3.23
N LEU A 23 -20.99 -7.86 -3.50
CA LEU A 23 -21.69 -6.60 -3.70
C LEU A 23 -21.51 -6.19 -5.16
N PHE A 24 -22.63 -6.07 -5.86
CA PHE A 24 -22.70 -5.77 -7.30
C PHE A 24 -23.29 -4.38 -7.60
N ALA A 25 -23.64 -3.61 -6.57
CA ALA A 25 -24.31 -2.31 -6.68
C ALA A 25 -23.49 -1.21 -6.00
N GLU A 26 -23.80 0.06 -6.21
CA GLU A 26 -23.05 1.13 -5.56
C GLU A 26 -23.33 1.14 -4.04
N PHE A 27 -22.29 1.32 -3.23
CA PHE A 27 -22.45 1.55 -1.79
C PHE A 27 -22.05 2.98 -1.46
N LEU A 28 -22.96 3.72 -0.84
CA LEU A 28 -22.69 5.06 -0.31
C LEU A 28 -23.02 5.12 1.18
N GLY A 29 -21.98 5.15 2.03
CA GLY A 29 -22.19 5.32 3.46
C GLY A 29 -21.11 4.74 4.37
N LEU A 30 -21.56 4.17 5.49
CA LEU A 30 -20.69 3.71 6.59
C LEU A 30 -20.89 2.22 6.85
N LEU A 31 -19.83 1.44 6.70
CA LEU A 31 -19.84 0.02 6.99
C LEU A 31 -18.97 -0.28 8.20
N TYR A 32 -19.61 -0.65 9.31
CA TYR A 32 -18.95 -1.16 10.50
C TYR A 32 -19.15 -2.66 10.62
N SER A 33 -18.08 -3.42 10.76
CA SER A 33 -18.19 -4.85 11.03
C SER A 33 -17.07 -5.39 11.90
N ARG A 34 -17.33 -6.51 12.57
CA ARG A 34 -16.26 -7.21 13.29
C ARG A 34 -15.45 -8.05 12.31
N GLN A 35 -16.11 -8.79 11.44
CA GLN A 35 -15.45 -9.53 10.36
C GLN A 35 -16.19 -9.27 9.06
N LEU A 36 -15.43 -8.90 8.04
CA LEU A 36 -15.90 -8.64 6.70
C LEU A 36 -15.14 -9.54 5.73
N LEU A 37 -15.88 -10.36 5.00
CA LEU A 37 -15.41 -11.16 3.90
C LEU A 37 -16.22 -10.75 2.68
N SER A 38 -15.63 -9.96 1.79
CA SER A 38 -16.38 -9.39 0.68
C SER A 38 -15.67 -9.46 -0.66
N THR A 39 -16.44 -9.60 -1.72
CA THR A 39 -16.00 -9.26 -3.07
C THR A 39 -16.84 -8.08 -3.55
N LEU A 40 -16.20 -6.96 -3.88
CA LEU A 40 -16.87 -5.77 -4.42
C LEU A 40 -16.60 -5.70 -5.92
N TYR A 41 -17.68 -5.67 -6.69
CA TYR A 41 -17.69 -5.48 -8.14
C TYR A 41 -18.24 -4.12 -8.56
N ALA A 42 -18.57 -3.26 -7.61
CA ALA A 42 -19.16 -1.94 -7.84
C ALA A 42 -18.54 -0.90 -6.91
N GLU A 43 -18.75 0.38 -7.25
CA GLU A 43 -18.12 1.51 -6.58
C GLU A 43 -18.49 1.57 -5.09
N PHE A 44 -17.48 1.85 -4.27
CA PHE A 44 -17.65 2.10 -2.85
C PHE A 44 -17.29 3.55 -2.54
N LEU A 45 -18.28 4.30 -2.04
CA LEU A 45 -18.14 5.67 -1.57
C LEU A 45 -18.37 5.73 -0.05
N GLY A 46 -17.31 5.89 0.74
CA GLY A 46 -17.46 6.21 2.16
C GLY A 46 -16.45 5.59 3.10
N LEU A 47 -16.91 5.13 4.27
CA LEU A 47 -16.02 4.62 5.32
C LEU A 47 -16.30 3.14 5.62
N LEU A 48 -15.24 2.34 5.60
CA LEU A 48 -15.28 0.94 6.01
C LEU A 48 -14.41 0.74 7.25
N HIS A 49 -15.04 0.44 8.38
CA HIS A 49 -14.38 0.08 9.62
C HIS A 49 -14.47 -1.42 9.92
N SER A 50 -13.30 -2.03 9.87
CA SER A 50 -12.96 -3.43 10.11
C SER A 50 -12.39 -3.79 11.49
N ARG A 51 -12.69 -4.93 12.13
CA ARG A 51 -11.59 -5.60 12.89
C ARG A 51 -10.76 -6.48 11.97
N GLN A 52 -11.43 -7.32 11.19
CA GLN A 52 -10.81 -8.20 10.21
C GLN A 52 -11.52 -8.03 8.87
N LEU A 53 -10.77 -7.59 7.88
CA LEU A 53 -11.24 -7.41 6.52
C LEU A 53 -10.45 -8.33 5.61
N VAL A 54 -11.15 -9.21 4.93
CA VAL A 54 -10.64 -9.88 3.73
C VAL A 54 -11.51 -9.43 2.57
N SER A 55 -10.89 -8.79 1.57
CA SER A 55 -11.64 -8.28 0.44
C SER A 55 -10.93 -8.48 -0.88
N THR A 56 -11.71 -8.76 -1.91
CA THR A 56 -11.29 -8.53 -3.29
C THR A 56 -12.10 -7.35 -3.83
N LEU A 57 -11.40 -6.36 -4.37
CA LEU A 57 -11.98 -5.14 -4.91
C LEU A 57 -11.72 -5.13 -6.42
N TYR A 58 -12.78 -5.19 -7.22
CA TYR A 58 -12.75 -5.12 -8.69
C TYR A 58 -13.31 -3.80 -9.24
N ALA A 59 -13.65 -2.87 -8.36
CA ALA A 59 -14.22 -1.57 -8.69
C ALA A 59 -13.60 -0.45 -7.84
N GLU A 60 -13.86 0.79 -8.24
CA GLU A 60 -13.31 1.97 -7.60
C GLU A 60 -13.71 2.05 -6.12
N PHE A 61 -12.73 2.38 -5.28
CA PHE A 61 -12.96 2.68 -3.87
C PHE A 61 -12.59 4.13 -3.61
N LEU A 62 -13.58 4.95 -3.24
CA LEU A 62 -13.36 6.31 -2.77
C LEU A 62 -13.69 6.43 -1.28
N GLY A 63 -12.68 6.66 -0.44
CA GLY A 63 -12.90 7.00 0.96
C GLY A 63 -11.88 6.43 1.95
N LEU A 64 -12.33 5.94 3.11
CA LEU A 64 -11.44 5.47 4.17
C LEU A 64 -11.64 3.98 4.49
N LEU A 65 -10.54 3.23 4.46
CA LEU A 65 -10.44 1.87 5.01
C LEU A 65 -9.74 1.92 6.36
N HIS A 66 -10.43 1.51 7.42
CA HIS A 66 -9.87 1.43 8.77
C HIS A 66 -10.04 0.04 9.42
N PRO A 67 -9.45 -1.04 8.87
CA PRO A 67 -9.40 -2.32 9.54
C PRO A 67 -8.25 -2.44 10.54
N ARG A 68 -8.40 -3.28 11.58
CA ARG A 68 -7.20 -3.68 12.37
C ARG A 68 -6.29 -4.58 11.56
N LEU A 69 -6.87 -5.58 10.89
CA LEU A 69 -6.21 -6.53 10.00
C LEU A 69 -6.86 -6.45 8.62
N LEU A 70 -6.06 -6.16 7.60
CA LEU A 70 -6.48 -6.13 6.21
C LEU A 70 -5.72 -7.18 5.41
N LEU A 71 -6.46 -8.04 4.72
CA LEU A 71 -5.97 -8.84 3.62
C LEU A 71 -6.78 -8.45 2.39
N SER A 72 -6.14 -7.83 1.39
CA SER A 72 -6.88 -7.40 0.21
C SER A 72 -6.16 -7.67 -1.10
N THR A 73 -6.95 -7.87 -2.14
CA THR A 73 -6.50 -7.77 -3.52
C THR A 73 -7.29 -6.66 -4.20
N LEU A 74 -6.61 -5.65 -4.72
CA LEU A 74 -7.21 -4.54 -5.45
C LEU A 74 -6.89 -4.69 -6.94
N TYR A 75 -7.93 -4.75 -7.76
CA TYR A 75 -7.88 -4.80 -9.22
C TYR A 75 -8.40 -3.52 -9.88
N ALA A 76 -8.80 -2.53 -9.09
CA ALA A 76 -9.33 -1.25 -9.54
C ALA A 76 -8.81 -0.11 -8.67
N GLU A 77 -9.07 1.13 -9.11
CA GLU A 77 -8.54 2.34 -8.50
C GLU A 77 -8.92 2.46 -7.02
N PHE A 78 -7.95 2.82 -6.20
CA PHE A 78 -8.17 3.20 -4.81
C PHE A 78 -7.84 4.66 -4.63
N LEU A 79 -8.80 5.43 -4.15
CA LEU A 79 -8.69 6.86 -3.90
C LEU A 79 -9.08 7.16 -2.45
N GLY A 80 -8.09 7.41 -1.61
CA GLY A 80 -8.34 7.83 -0.24
C GLY A 80 -7.32 7.35 0.78
N LEU A 81 -7.77 6.99 1.99
CA LEU A 81 -6.86 6.64 3.08
C LEU A 81 -7.09 5.21 3.55
N LEU A 82 -6.02 4.45 3.62
CA LEU A 82 -5.99 3.13 4.20
C LEU A 82 -5.17 3.17 5.49
N TYR A 83 -5.85 3.00 6.62
CA TYR A 83 -5.23 2.83 7.92
C TYR A 83 -5.42 1.39 8.41
N SER A 84 -4.34 0.71 8.78
CA SER A 84 -4.46 -0.58 9.47
C SER A 84 -3.34 -0.83 10.48
N ARG A 85 -3.51 -1.82 11.37
CA ARG A 85 -2.35 -2.26 12.17
C ARG A 85 -1.48 -3.21 11.37
N GLN A 86 -2.10 -4.17 10.70
CA GLN A 86 -1.43 -5.10 9.81
C GLN A 86 -2.14 -5.09 8.46
N LEU A 87 -1.34 -4.88 7.43
CA LEU A 87 -1.77 -4.86 6.05
C LEU A 87 -1.02 -5.93 5.27
N LEU A 88 -1.78 -6.75 4.56
CA LEU A 88 -1.28 -7.58 3.49
C LEU A 88 -2.11 -7.28 2.24
N SER A 89 -1.51 -6.64 1.23
CA SER A 89 -2.23 -6.31 0.01
C SER A 89 -1.48 -6.67 -1.25
N THR A 90 -2.23 -7.08 -2.27
CA THR A 90 -1.75 -7.04 -3.65
C THR A 90 -2.53 -5.94 -4.38
N LEU A 91 -1.81 -5.04 -5.05
CA LEU A 91 -2.36 -3.93 -5.81
C LEU A 91 -2.03 -4.14 -7.29
N TYR A 92 -3.06 -4.37 -8.10
CA TYR A 92 -2.99 -4.48 -9.56
C TYR A 92 -3.54 -3.23 -10.28
N ALA A 93 -3.82 -2.18 -9.52
CA ALA A 93 -4.41 -0.94 -10.03
C ALA A 93 -3.82 0.28 -9.33
N GLU A 94 -4.14 1.46 -9.86
CA GLU A 94 -3.65 2.73 -9.36
C GLU A 94 -4.09 2.96 -7.91
N PHE A 95 -3.13 3.35 -7.09
CA PHE A 95 -3.38 3.80 -5.74
C PHE A 95 -3.13 5.30 -5.65
N LEU A 96 -4.14 6.05 -5.25
CA LEU A 96 -4.06 7.49 -5.01
C LEU A 96 -4.44 7.80 -3.56
N GLY A 97 -3.46 8.12 -2.72
CA GLY A 97 -3.72 8.67 -1.39
C GLY A 97 -2.73 8.27 -0.30
N LEU A 98 -3.23 7.96 0.90
CA LEU A 98 -2.39 7.68 2.07
C LEU A 98 -2.53 6.25 2.57
N LEU A 99 -1.39 5.59 2.72
CA LEU A 99 -1.30 4.26 3.31
C LEU A 99 -0.56 4.33 4.64
N HIS A 100 -1.27 4.10 5.75
CA HIS A 100 -0.68 4.04 7.08
C HIS A 100 -0.84 2.64 7.69
N SER A 101 0.26 2.03 8.10
CA SER A 101 0.17 0.82 8.92
C SER A 101 1.33 0.61 9.89
N ARG A 102 1.16 -0.24 10.90
CA ARG A 102 2.32 -0.63 11.73
C ARG A 102 3.19 -1.65 11.01
N GLN A 103 2.55 -2.61 10.36
CA GLN A 103 3.18 -3.66 9.57
C GLN A 103 2.52 -3.71 8.21
N LEU A 104 3.31 -3.51 7.18
CA LEU A 104 2.87 -3.46 5.80
C LEU A 104 3.61 -4.50 4.99
N VAL A 105 2.87 -5.40 4.37
CA VAL A 105 3.35 -6.29 3.33
C VAL A 105 2.55 -6.00 2.07
N TYR A 106 3.20 -5.57 1.01
CA TYR A 106 2.48 -5.33 -0.25
C TYR A 106 3.27 -5.68 -1.48
N THR A 107 2.54 -6.09 -2.50
CA THR A 107 3.03 -6.20 -3.87
C THR A 107 2.27 -5.21 -4.75
N LEU A 108 3.00 -4.39 -5.49
CA LEU A 108 2.43 -3.38 -6.37
C LEU A 108 2.77 -3.75 -7.83
N TYR A 109 1.74 -3.87 -8.65
CA TYR A 109 1.83 -4.17 -10.09
C TYR A 109 1.31 -3.03 -10.99
N ALA A 110 0.86 -1.93 -10.41
CA ALA A 110 0.40 -0.72 -11.09
C ALA A 110 0.90 0.52 -10.34
N GLU A 111 0.43 1.72 -10.67
CA GLU A 111 0.98 2.96 -10.09
C GLU A 111 0.57 3.18 -8.63
N PHE A 112 1.48 3.74 -7.83
CA PHE A 112 1.14 4.33 -6.55
C PHE A 112 1.49 5.81 -6.55
N LEU A 113 0.52 6.63 -6.17
CA LEU A 113 0.61 8.08 -6.02
C LEU A 113 0.20 8.49 -4.61
N GLY A 114 1.15 8.94 -3.81
CA GLY A 114 0.84 9.55 -2.51
C GLY A 114 1.84 9.25 -1.41
N LEU A 115 1.34 9.04 -0.18
CA LEU A 115 2.21 8.86 0.99
C LEU A 115 2.00 7.49 1.62
N GLN A 116 3.11 6.83 1.91
CA GLN A 116 3.13 5.61 2.65
C GLN A 116 3.90 5.80 3.94
N HIS A 117 3.26 5.50 5.06
CA HIS A 117 3.89 5.45 6.36
C HIS A 117 3.73 4.06 6.95
N SER A 118 4.85 3.40 7.28
CA SER A 118 4.82 2.20 8.10
C SER A 118 5.83 2.16 9.24
N GLY A 119 5.60 1.26 10.20
CA GLY A 119 6.65 0.85 11.15
C GLY A 119 7.62 -0.11 10.48
N LEU A 120 7.08 -1.21 9.96
CA LEU A 120 7.77 -2.22 9.17
C LEU A 120 7.15 -2.26 7.77
N LEU A 121 7.98 -2.19 6.74
CA LEU A 121 7.59 -2.30 5.35
C LEU A 121 8.32 -3.46 4.68
N LEU A 122 7.56 -4.40 4.13
CA LEU A 122 8.04 -5.39 3.16
C LEU A 122 7.32 -5.10 1.85
N SER A 123 8.06 -4.76 0.79
CA SER A 123 7.46 -4.41 -0.49
C SER A 123 8.14 -5.01 -1.69
N THR A 124 7.34 -5.30 -2.70
CA THR A 124 7.81 -5.62 -4.05
C THR A 124 7.09 -4.72 -5.04
N LEU A 125 7.82 -3.83 -5.73
CA LEU A 125 7.24 -2.92 -6.72
C LEU A 125 7.64 -3.37 -8.11
N TYR A 126 6.64 -3.67 -8.93
CA TYR A 126 6.76 -3.99 -10.35
C TYR A 126 6.29 -2.85 -11.25
N ALA A 127 5.87 -1.74 -10.66
CA ALA A 127 5.34 -0.56 -11.33
C ALA A 127 5.73 0.72 -10.59
N GLU A 128 5.39 1.87 -11.16
CA GLU A 128 5.83 3.17 -10.71
C GLU A 128 5.32 3.54 -9.32
N PHE A 129 6.20 4.10 -8.50
CA PHE A 129 5.85 4.73 -7.24
C PHE A 129 6.21 6.21 -7.27
N LEU A 130 5.22 7.05 -7.02
CA LEU A 130 5.30 8.50 -7.03
C LEU A 130 4.85 9.04 -5.68
N GLY A 131 5.82 9.49 -4.87
CA GLY A 131 5.51 10.21 -3.63
C GLY A 131 6.47 9.94 -2.48
N LEU A 132 5.94 9.85 -1.25
CA LEU A 132 6.77 9.75 -0.04
C LEU A 132 6.59 8.41 0.64
N LEU A 133 7.71 7.75 0.93
CA LEU A 133 7.75 6.52 1.70
C LEU A 133 8.53 6.77 2.99
N TYR A 134 7.82 6.67 4.13
CA TYR A 134 8.41 6.65 5.46
C TYR A 134 8.26 5.28 6.09
N SER A 135 9.38 4.69 6.54
CA SER A 135 9.35 3.50 7.38
C SER A 135 10.39 3.56 8.50
N ARG A 136 10.24 2.74 9.55
CA ARG A 136 11.38 2.51 10.47
C ARG A 136 12.32 1.49 9.87
N LEU A 137 11.76 0.33 9.46
CA LEU A 137 12.48 -0.72 8.74
C LEU A 137 11.84 -0.89 7.37
N LEU A 138 12.67 -0.83 6.33
CA LEU A 138 12.28 -1.06 4.95
C LEU A 138 13.02 -2.27 4.41
N VAL A 139 12.29 -3.24 3.88
CA VAL A 139 12.81 -4.23 2.94
C VAL A 139 12.04 -4.08 1.64
N SER A 140 12.72 -3.73 0.56
CA SER A 140 12.08 -3.57 -0.74
C SER A 140 12.82 -4.26 -1.87
N THR A 141 12.05 -4.75 -2.83
CA THR A 141 12.56 -5.10 -4.16
C THR A 141 11.89 -4.20 -5.18
N LEU A 142 12.67 -3.42 -5.93
CA LEU A 142 12.18 -2.49 -6.94
C LEU A 142 12.55 -3.00 -8.33
N TYR A 143 11.54 -3.29 -9.14
CA TYR A 143 11.64 -3.67 -10.55
C TYR A 143 11.17 -2.56 -11.50
N ALA A 144 10.71 -1.43 -10.97
CA ALA A 144 10.21 -0.28 -11.71
C ALA A 144 10.64 1.03 -11.04
N GLU A 145 10.27 2.16 -11.68
CA GLU A 145 10.70 3.49 -11.28
C GLU A 145 10.12 3.92 -9.92
N PHE A 146 10.97 4.57 -9.12
CA PHE A 146 10.55 5.27 -7.92
C PHE A 146 10.91 6.75 -8.07
N LEU A 147 9.91 7.64 -8.03
CA LEU A 147 10.11 9.09 -7.97
C LEU A 147 9.60 9.63 -6.63
N GLY A 148 10.51 10.21 -5.83
CA GLY A 148 10.13 10.95 -4.63
C GLY A 148 11.07 10.79 -3.43
N LEU A 149 10.53 10.81 -2.21
CA LEU A 149 11.36 10.74 -1.00
C LEU A 149 11.21 9.41 -0.31
N LEU A 150 12.34 8.77 -0.01
CA LEU A 150 12.40 7.58 0.82
C LEU A 150 13.13 7.91 2.12
N HIS A 151 12.40 7.84 3.23
CA HIS A 151 12.96 7.93 4.57
C HIS A 151 12.83 6.60 5.31
N SER A 152 13.96 6.04 5.76
CA SER A 152 13.95 4.89 6.65
C SER A 152 15.04 4.97 7.72
N ARG A 153 14.89 4.24 8.84
CA ARG A 153 16.04 4.11 9.76
C ARG A 153 16.98 3.01 9.27
N GLN A 154 16.42 1.87 8.86
CA GLN A 154 17.15 0.77 8.26
C GLN A 154 16.51 0.41 6.93
N LEU A 155 17.34 0.32 5.89
CA LEU A 155 16.94 0.01 4.53
C LEU A 155 17.71 -1.20 4.02
N LEU A 156 16.98 -2.21 3.57
CA LEU A 156 17.46 -3.31 2.77
C LEU A 156 16.76 -3.24 1.42
N SER A 157 17.48 -2.91 0.34
CA SER A 157 16.88 -2.86 -0.99
C SER A 157 17.61 -3.67 -2.04
N THR A 158 16.84 -4.21 -2.97
CA THR A 158 17.35 -4.68 -4.26
C THR A 158 16.70 -3.85 -5.36
N LEU A 159 17.52 -3.21 -6.18
CA LEU A 159 17.07 -2.25 -7.20
C LEU A 159 17.46 -2.76 -8.60
N TYR A 160 16.45 -3.00 -9.44
CA TYR A 160 16.57 -3.43 -10.82
C TYR A 160 16.11 -2.35 -11.83
N ALA A 161 15.67 -1.19 -11.35
CA ALA A 161 15.15 -0.09 -12.15
C ALA A 161 15.63 1.26 -11.61
N GLU A 162 15.13 2.37 -12.14
CA GLU A 162 15.56 3.71 -11.78
C GLU A 162 14.97 4.18 -10.43
N PHE A 163 15.79 4.89 -9.67
CA PHE A 163 15.34 5.64 -8.51
C PHE A 163 15.75 7.11 -8.70
N LEU A 164 14.78 8.00 -8.58
CA LEU A 164 14.94 9.45 -8.75
C LEU A 164 14.34 10.19 -7.54
N GLY A 165 15.18 10.65 -6.63
CA GLY A 165 14.75 11.57 -5.60
C GLY A 165 15.71 11.74 -4.44
N LEU A 166 15.19 11.61 -3.21
CA LEU A 166 16.02 11.69 -2.01
C LEU A 166 15.84 10.44 -1.16
N LEU A 167 16.95 9.75 -0.93
CA LEU A 167 17.04 8.68 0.04
C LEU A 167 17.72 9.19 1.33
N HIS A 168 17.00 9.09 2.43
CA HIS A 168 17.54 9.25 3.77
C HIS A 168 17.44 7.94 4.54
N SER A 169 18.59 7.37 4.90
CA SER A 169 18.65 6.24 5.80
C SER A 169 19.83 6.32 6.78
N ARG A 170 19.65 5.79 7.99
CA ARG A 170 20.78 5.66 8.94
C ARG A 170 21.63 4.44 8.63
N GLN A 171 21.01 3.38 8.11
CA GLN A 171 21.67 2.15 7.71
C GLN A 171 21.10 1.72 6.36
N LEU A 172 21.99 1.62 5.37
CA LEU A 172 21.67 1.23 3.99
C LEU A 172 22.42 -0.05 3.64
N VAL A 173 21.70 -1.07 3.21
CA VAL A 173 22.25 -2.18 2.43
C VAL A 173 21.47 -2.25 1.13
N SER A 174 22.16 -2.04 0.02
CA SER A 174 21.55 -2.03 -1.30
C SER A 174 22.35 -2.88 -2.28
N THR A 175 21.65 -3.64 -3.11
CA THR A 175 22.20 -4.23 -4.34
C THR A 175 21.59 -3.51 -5.53
N LEU A 176 22.43 -2.94 -6.38
CA LEU A 176 22.00 -2.15 -7.54
C LEU A 176 22.35 -2.88 -8.84
N TYR A 177 21.36 -2.99 -9.73
CA TYR A 177 21.49 -3.48 -11.09
C TYR A 177 21.09 -2.41 -12.14
N ALA A 178 20.80 -1.18 -11.71
CA ALA A 178 20.28 -0.08 -12.53
C ALA A 178 20.78 1.29 -12.02
N GLU A 179 20.33 2.37 -12.67
CA GLU A 179 20.71 3.75 -12.34
C GLU A 179 20.08 4.23 -11.04
N PHE A 180 20.87 4.95 -10.24
CA PHE A 180 20.46 5.48 -8.93
C PHE A 180 20.86 6.95 -8.86
N LEU A 181 19.88 7.85 -9.04
CA LEU A 181 20.08 9.29 -9.23
C LEU A 181 19.51 10.06 -8.03
N ASP A 182 20.35 10.20 -7.00
CA ASP A 182 19.92 10.69 -5.69
C ASP A 182 20.89 11.64 -5.01
N LEU A 183 20.34 12.45 -4.10
CA LEU A 183 21.08 13.15 -3.06
C LEU A 183 21.02 12.32 -1.76
N GLN A 184 22.01 11.46 -1.54
CA GLN A 184 22.09 10.64 -0.33
C GLN A 184 22.52 11.46 0.89
N LEU A 185 21.69 11.47 1.93
CA LEU A 185 22.03 12.06 3.23
C LEU A 185 22.26 10.94 4.25
N SER A 186 23.35 10.18 4.12
CA SER A 186 23.68 9.08 5.04
C SER A 186 25.19 8.97 5.35
N PRO A 187 25.58 8.75 6.63
CA PRO A 187 26.97 8.51 6.97
C PRO A 187 27.37 7.07 6.63
N CYS A 188 28.13 6.89 5.54
CA CYS A 188 28.70 5.64 5.02
C CYS A 188 27.69 4.54 4.59
N ALA A 189 27.51 4.39 3.28
CA ALA A 189 26.90 3.22 2.65
C ALA A 189 27.97 2.15 2.37
N ARG A 190 27.67 0.87 2.62
CA ARG A 190 28.49 -0.26 2.16
C ARG A 190 27.86 -0.82 0.89
N THR A 191 28.29 -0.33 -0.27
CA THR A 191 27.87 -0.83 -1.58
C THR A 191 28.74 -2.03 -1.97
N HIS A 192 28.14 -3.22 -2.10
CA HIS A 192 28.80 -4.31 -2.81
C HIS A 192 28.35 -4.23 -4.28
N GLY A 193 29.19 -3.66 -5.14
CA GLY A 193 28.95 -3.63 -6.59
C GLY A 193 29.44 -2.40 -7.35
N ASN A 194 29.66 -1.26 -6.69
CA ASN A 194 30.26 -0.06 -7.31
C ASN A 194 30.97 0.81 -6.25
N PRO A 195 32.26 1.18 -6.43
CA PRO A 195 33.07 1.85 -5.40
C PRO A 195 32.90 3.38 -5.33
N TRP A 196 32.00 3.98 -6.12
CA TRP A 196 31.87 5.44 -6.21
C TRP A 196 30.55 5.92 -5.64
N MET A 197 30.47 6.14 -4.33
CA MET A 197 29.54 7.12 -3.72
C MET A 197 29.71 7.11 -2.20
N CYS A 198 30.78 7.76 -1.74
CA CYS A 198 30.90 8.25 -0.36
C CYS A 198 31.68 9.57 -0.40
N LYS A 199 30.98 10.69 -0.55
CA LYS A 199 31.49 12.03 -0.18
C LYS A 199 30.34 12.94 0.20
N GLY A 200 30.48 13.59 1.37
CA GLY A 200 29.67 14.72 1.82
C GLY A 200 28.74 14.37 2.96
#